data_AF-D8FE79-F1
#
_entry.id   AF-D8FE79-F1
#
_cell.length_a   1.000
_cell.length_b   1.000
_cell.length_c   1.000
_cell.angle_alpha   90.00
_cell.angle_beta   90.00
_cell.angle_gamma   90.00
#
_symmetry.space_group_name_H-M   'P 1'
#
loop_
_entity.id
_entity.type
_entity.pdbx_description
1 polymer ?
#
loop_
_entity_poly.entity_id
_entity_poly.type
_entity_poly.pdbx_seq_one_letter_code
_entity_poly.pdbx_strand_id
1 'polypeptide(L)' 'MFNLTRNLIDILGIDTERVRLEWISSAEGTRFAEVAREFTEEIRSLGPASMKEAA' A
#
# COMPACT_ATOMS: atom_id res chain seq x y z
N MET A 1 12.81 -2.86 -8.32
CA MET A 1 12.69 -1.61 -7.52
C MET A 1 11.68 -1.75 -6.39
N PHE A 2 10.45 -2.22 -6.66
CA PHE A 2 9.41 -2.40 -5.63
C PHE A 2 9.84 -3.29 -4.45
N ASN A 3 10.56 -4.39 -4.71
CA ASN A 3 11.07 -5.25 -3.64
C ASN A 3 12.04 -4.52 -2.68
N LEU A 4 12.82 -3.55 -3.18
CA LEU A 4 13.70 -2.74 -2.32
C LEU A 4 12.87 -1.83 -1.41
N THR A 5 11.80 -1.21 -1.96
CA THR A 5 10.86 -0.42 -1.16
C THR A 5 10.18 -1.29 -0.11
N ARG A 6 9.71 -2.49 -0.47
CA ARG A 6 9.09 -3.44 0.46
C ARG A 6 10.04 -3.84 1.60
N ASN A 7 11.31 -4.10 1.27
CA ASN A 7 12.32 -4.40 2.29
C ASN A 7 12.63 -3.19 3.17
N LEU A 8 12.68 -1.97 2.60
CA LEU A 8 12.93 -0.76 3.36
C LEU A 8 11.81 -0.47 4.38
N ILE A 9 10.55 -0.58 3.97
CA ILE A 9 9.43 -0.31 4.87
C ILE A 9 9.35 -1.35 5.99
N ASP A 10 9.70 -2.61 5.71
CA ASP A 10 9.83 -3.67 6.71
C ASP A 10 10.91 -3.33 7.76
N ILE A 11 12.08 -2.85 7.30
CA ILE A 11 13.16 -2.36 8.18
C ILE A 11 12.68 -1.18 9.05
N LEU A 12 11.81 -0.32 8.51
CA LEU A 12 11.23 0.81 9.24
C LEU A 12 10.10 0.40 10.20
N GLY A 13 9.75 -0.89 10.27
CA GLY A 13 8.68 -1.42 11.13
C GLY A 13 7.27 -1.11 10.60
N ILE A 14 7.15 -0.81 9.31
CA ILE A 14 5.87 -0.60 8.65
C ILE A 14 5.42 -1.94 8.07
N ASP A 15 4.18 -2.32 8.37
CA ASP A 15 3.57 -3.51 7.77
C ASP A 15 3.63 -3.46 6.24
N THR A 16 4.25 -4.47 5.63
CA THR A 16 4.45 -4.53 4.18
C THR A 16 3.15 -4.62 3.38
N GLU A 17 2.03 -5.02 4.01
CA GLU A 17 0.70 -4.98 3.39
C GLU A 17 0.21 -3.55 3.14
N ARG A 18 0.80 -2.55 3.80
CA ARG A 18 0.45 -1.14 3.61
C ARG A 18 0.99 -0.52 2.31
N VAL A 19 1.70 -1.29 1.50
CA VAL A 19 2.20 -0.85 0.19
C VAL A 19 1.90 -1.93 -0.85
N ARG A 20 1.21 -1.53 -1.92
CA ARG A 20 0.84 -2.39 -3.04
C ARG A 20 1.25 -1.76 -4.37
N LEU A 21 1.69 -2.60 -5.32
CA LEU A 21 1.95 -2.21 -6.70
C LEU A 21 0.94 -2.89 -7.61
N GLU A 22 0.22 -2.11 -8.40
CA GLU A 22 -0.73 -2.59 -9.39
C GLU A 22 -0.45 -1.89 -10.72
N TRP A 23 -0.47 -2.66 -11.82
CA TRP A 23 -0.29 -2.15 -13.16
C TRP A 23 -1.66 -1.94 -13.79
N ILE A 24 -2.02 -0.69 -14.05
CA ILE A 24 -3.33 -0.32 -14.58
C ILE A 24 -3.10 0.68 -15.71
N SER A 25 -3.61 0.38 -16.90
CA SER A 25 -3.50 1.26 -18.06
C SER A 25 -4.49 2.44 -17.99
N SER A 26 -4.30 3.45 -18.83
CA SER A 26 -5.20 4.60 -18.92
C SER A 26 -6.61 4.27 -19.40
N ALA A 27 -6.82 3.09 -20.02
CA ALA A 27 -8.13 2.62 -20.47
C ALA A 27 -8.92 1.87 -19.38
N GLU A 28 -8.28 1.51 -18.26
CA GLU A 28 -8.82 0.60 -17.24
C GLU A 28 -9.38 1.35 -16.02
N GLY A 29 -10.17 2.40 -16.26
CA GLY A 29 -10.73 3.25 -15.20
C GLY A 29 -11.57 2.48 -14.17
N THR A 30 -12.39 1.52 -14.61
CA THR A 30 -13.19 0.68 -13.69
C THR A 30 -12.29 -0.18 -12.79
N ARG A 31 -11.23 -0.78 -13.35
CA ARG A 31 -10.28 -1.59 -12.59
C ARG A 31 -9.53 -0.74 -11.56
N PHE A 32 -9.14 0.49 -11.90
CA PHE A 32 -8.56 1.43 -10.96
C PHE A 32 -9.49 1.69 -9.77
N ALA A 33 -10.77 1.99 -10.03
CA ALA A 33 -11.74 2.24 -8.98
C ALA A 33 -11.94 1.03 -8.05
N GLU A 34 -12.01 -0.18 -8.62
CA GLU A 34 -12.11 -1.43 -7.87
C GLU A 34 -10.89 -1.66 -6.97
N VAL A 35 -9.68 -1.61 -7.54
CA VAL A 35 -8.42 -1.81 -6.81
C VAL A 35 -8.25 -0.76 -5.72
N ALA A 36 -8.54 0.51 -6.00
CA ALA A 36 -8.44 1.58 -5.02
C ALA A 36 -9.41 1.37 -3.86
N ARG A 37 -10.65 0.96 -4.14
CA ARG A 37 -11.65 0.62 -3.11
C ARG A 37 -11.18 -0.57 -2.27
N GLU A 38 -10.75 -1.66 -2.90
CA GLU A 38 -10.28 -2.87 -2.20
C GLU A 38 -9.10 -2.58 -1.28
N PHE A 39 -8.08 -1.89 -1.81
CA PHE A 39 -6.92 -1.52 -1.01
C PHE A 39 -7.26 -0.53 0.10
N THR A 40 -8.21 0.38 -0.12
CA THR A 40 -8.71 1.27 0.95
C THR A 40 -9.34 0.48 2.10
N GLU A 41 -10.16 -0.54 1.80
CA GLU A 41 -10.76 -1.38 2.83
C GLU A 41 -9.72 -2.23 3.58
N GLU A 42 -8.69 -2.71 2.88
CA GLU A 42 -7.57 -3.40 3.51
C GLU A 42 -6.78 -2.50 4.46
N ILE A 43 -6.45 -1.27 4.05
CA ILE A 43 -5.79 -0.32 4.96
C ILE A 43 -6.68 0.02 6.17
N ARG A 44 -8.00 0.11 5.98
CA ARG A 44 -8.95 0.31 7.08
C ARG A 44 -8.96 -0.86 8.05
N SER A 45 -8.92 -2.10 7.56
CA SER A 45 -8.93 -3.30 8.40
C SER A 45 -7.64 -3.47 9.20
N LEU A 46 -6.50 -3.03 8.65
CA LEU A 46 -5.20 -2.96 9.34
C LEU A 46 -5.15 -1.88 10.43
N GLY A 47 -6.11 -0.96 10.46
CA GLY A 47 -6.17 0.15 11.40
C GLY A 47 -5.07 1.21 11.21
N PRO A 48 -4.99 2.19 12.12
CA PRO A 48 -3.99 3.26 12.06
C PRO A 48 -2.56 2.71 12.00
N ALA A 49 -1.71 3.31 11.16
CA ALA A 49 -0.31 2.92 11.10
C ALA A 49 0.41 3.31 12.40
N SER A 50 1.08 2.35 13.04
CA SER A 50 1.92 2.59 14.22
C SER A 50 3.29 3.12 13.80
N MET A 51 3.31 4.32 13.23
CA MET A 51 4.56 5.02 12.90
C MET A 51 5.05 5.75 14.15
N LYS A 52 6.30 5.54 14.56
CA LYS A 52 6.97 6.51 15.45
C LYS A 52 7.15 7.81 14.66
N GLU A 53 7.04 8.96 15.31
CA GLU A 53 7.40 10.24 14.69
C GLU A 53 8.80 10.12 14.10
N ALA A 54 8.94 10.47 12.82
CA ALA A 54 10.25 10.54 12.20
C ALA A 54 11.06 11.62 12.96
N ALA A 55 12.24 11.24 13.45
CA ALA A 55 13.16 12.12 14.16
C ALA A 55 13.65 13.27 13.29
#